data_AF-A0A7S2KDU3-F1
#
_entry.id   AF-A0A7S2KDU3-F1
#
_cell.length_a   1.000
_cell.length_b   1.000
_cell.length_c   1.000
_cell.angle_alpha   90.00
_cell.angle_beta   90.00
_cell.angle_gamma   90.00
#
_symmetry.space_group_name_H-M   'P 1'
#
loop_
_entity.id
_entity.type
_entity.pdbx_description
1 polymer ?
#
loop_
_entity_poly.entity_id
_entity_poly.type
_entity_poly.pdbx_seq_one_letter_code
_entity_poly.pdbx_strand_id
1 'polypeptide(L)'
;MFFRHPGVRNVVAAEGPGAEQHRAVLLRPDSALSALPEAARQLVESGAAEFVTHRLELGYDKVSAEDVLRRLLPEGVEVPRGFETVGHLAHFNLREPQLPYRKLIGQVILDKNPSLKTVVTKVGALTNEFRTFDMEVIAGRDDTDVTVSERGLKLRFNFRQVYWNSRLSEERVRLLGMVEPGDVVCDLFAGV
;
A
#
# COMPACT_ATOMS: atom_id res chain seq x y z
N MET A 1 -16.81 -16.67 6.71
CA MET A 1 -18.20 -16.37 7.08
C MET A 1 -18.48 -14.87 6.98
N PHE A 2 -17.89 -14.02 7.83
CA PHE A 2 -18.13 -12.56 7.75
C PHE A 2 -17.41 -11.90 6.57
N PHE A 3 -18.07 -10.89 5.99
CA PHE A 3 -17.43 -9.99 5.05
C PHE A 3 -16.37 -9.18 5.78
N ARG A 4 -15.15 -9.14 5.21
CA ARG A 4 -14.04 -8.34 5.73
C ARG A 4 -13.52 -7.46 4.62
N HIS A 5 -13.70 -6.16 4.78
CA HIS A 5 -13.20 -5.16 3.85
C HIS A 5 -12.66 -3.97 4.64
N PRO A 6 -11.43 -3.51 4.39
CA PRO A 6 -10.90 -2.29 5.02
C PRO A 6 -11.88 -1.13 4.85
N GLY A 7 -12.15 -0.39 5.93
CA GLY A 7 -13.02 0.78 5.91
C GLY A 7 -14.54 0.49 5.83
N VAL A 8 -14.96 -0.78 5.86
CA VAL A 8 -16.38 -1.19 5.88
C VAL A 8 -16.68 -1.89 7.20
N ARG A 9 -17.76 -1.49 7.86
CA ARG A 9 -18.24 -2.17 9.08
C ARG A 9 -18.93 -3.47 8.70
N ASN A 10 -18.68 -4.51 9.48
CA ASN A 10 -19.32 -5.82 9.37
C ASN A 10 -20.77 -5.83 9.87
N VAL A 11 -21.20 -4.79 10.60
CA VAL A 11 -22.58 -4.59 11.03
C VAL A 11 -23.07 -3.26 10.48
N VAL A 12 -24.15 -3.29 9.71
CA VAL A 12 -24.75 -2.13 9.05
C VAL A 12 -26.22 -1.97 9.46
N ALA A 13 -26.82 -0.83 9.14
CA ALA A 13 -28.27 -0.67 9.28
C ALA A 13 -28.99 -1.70 8.40
N ALA A 14 -30.06 -2.30 8.92
CA ALA A 14 -30.93 -3.11 8.07
C ALA A 14 -31.63 -2.21 7.04
N GLU A 15 -32.05 -2.78 5.92
CA GLU A 15 -32.83 -2.10 4.89
C GLU A 15 -34.22 -2.73 4.83
N GLY A 16 -35.27 -1.90 4.71
CA GLY A 16 -36.67 -2.35 4.64
C GLY A 16 -37.55 -1.95 5.84
N PRO A 17 -38.80 -2.43 5.89
CA PRO A 17 -39.75 -2.09 6.95
C PRO A 17 -39.23 -2.58 8.32
N GLY A 18 -39.22 -1.70 9.33
CA GLY A 18 -38.71 -2.04 10.67
C GLY A 18 -37.18 -1.96 10.82
N ALA A 19 -36.46 -1.48 9.79
CA ALA A 19 -35.01 -1.33 9.77
C ALA A 19 -34.40 -0.58 10.97
N GLU A 20 -35.15 0.32 11.61
CA GLU A 20 -34.66 1.08 12.77
C GLU A 20 -34.42 0.19 14.01
N GLN A 21 -35.09 -0.96 14.09
CA GLN A 21 -34.97 -1.90 15.22
C GLN A 21 -33.97 -3.03 14.95
N HIS A 22 -33.46 -3.13 13.73
CA HIS A 22 -32.62 -4.24 13.29
C HIS A 22 -31.27 -3.77 12.73
N ARG A 23 -30.27 -4.66 12.83
CA ARG A 23 -28.96 -4.48 12.21
C ARG A 23 -28.68 -5.68 11.31
N ALA A 24 -28.09 -5.43 10.16
CA ALA A 24 -27.65 -6.49 9.26
C ALA A 24 -26.17 -6.81 9.53
N VAL A 25 -25.85 -8.10 9.57
CA VAL A 25 -24.47 -8.59 9.68
C VAL A 25 -24.01 -9.01 8.29
N LEU A 26 -22.95 -8.38 7.79
CA LEU A 26 -22.44 -8.65 6.45
C LEU A 26 -21.69 -9.98 6.41
N LEU A 27 -22.17 -10.89 5.57
CA LEU A 27 -21.54 -12.16 5.27
C LEU A 27 -20.80 -12.06 3.93
N ARG A 28 -19.85 -12.97 3.68
CA ARG A 28 -19.17 -13.01 2.39
C ARG A 28 -20.18 -13.28 1.26
N PRO A 29 -20.01 -12.73 0.05
CA PRO A 29 -20.96 -12.87 -1.05
C PRO A 29 -21.25 -14.33 -1.46
N ASP A 30 -20.30 -15.23 -1.21
CA ASP A 30 -20.35 -16.67 -1.47
C ASP A 30 -20.97 -17.49 -0.31
N SER A 31 -21.47 -16.84 0.74
CA SER A 31 -22.03 -17.54 1.91
C SER A 31 -23.47 -17.96 1.66
N ALA A 32 -23.75 -19.26 1.78
CA ALA A 32 -25.11 -19.79 1.84
C ALA A 32 -25.58 -19.96 3.30
N LEU A 33 -26.90 -19.89 3.53
CA LEU A 33 -27.51 -20.14 4.85
C LEU A 33 -27.09 -21.50 5.42
N SER A 34 -26.99 -22.52 4.58
CA SER A 34 -26.56 -23.87 4.96
C SER A 34 -25.11 -23.96 5.45
N ALA A 35 -24.25 -23.01 5.03
CA ALA A 35 -22.84 -22.94 5.42
C ALA A 35 -22.63 -22.16 6.73
N LEU A 36 -23.69 -21.63 7.35
CA LEU A 36 -23.60 -20.90 8.61
C LEU A 36 -23.56 -21.87 9.81
N PRO A 37 -22.93 -21.46 10.93
CA PRO A 37 -22.98 -22.19 12.19
C PRO A 37 -24.42 -22.48 12.62
N GLU A 38 -24.63 -23.60 13.29
CA GLU A 38 -25.96 -24.07 13.67
C GLU A 38 -26.77 -23.04 14.46
N ALA A 39 -26.14 -22.34 15.41
CA ALA A 39 -26.78 -21.26 16.16
C ALA A 39 -27.34 -20.14 15.26
N ALA A 40 -26.64 -19.79 14.17
CA ALA A 40 -27.10 -18.78 13.23
C ALA A 40 -28.27 -19.29 12.36
N ARG A 41 -28.25 -20.58 12.00
CA ARG A 41 -29.36 -21.21 11.26
C ARG A 41 -30.63 -21.29 12.11
N GLN A 42 -30.51 -21.69 13.38
CA GLN A 42 -31.62 -21.72 14.32
C GLN A 42 -32.24 -20.32 14.57
N LEU A 43 -31.43 -19.26 14.58
CA LEU A 43 -31.95 -17.89 14.66
C LEU A 43 -32.81 -17.51 13.44
N VAL A 44 -32.41 -17.96 12.24
CA VAL A 44 -33.21 -17.73 11.02
C VAL A 44 -34.46 -18.60 11.01
N GLU A 45 -34.35 -19.87 11.37
CA GLU A 45 -35.47 -20.83 11.43
C GLU A 45 -36.52 -20.47 12.49
N SER A 46 -36.10 -19.91 13.63
CA SER A 46 -37.00 -19.42 14.68
C SER A 46 -37.65 -18.07 14.36
N GLY A 47 -37.28 -17.43 13.25
CA GLY A 47 -37.76 -16.11 12.86
C GLY A 47 -37.18 -14.95 13.67
N ALA A 48 -36.19 -15.21 14.53
CA ALA A 48 -35.48 -14.18 15.29
C ALA A 48 -34.50 -13.37 14.41
N ALA A 49 -34.14 -13.89 13.25
CA ALA A 49 -33.35 -13.22 12.23
C ALA A 49 -33.83 -13.59 10.82
N GLU A 50 -33.48 -12.78 9.82
CA GLU A 50 -33.78 -13.05 8.43
C GLU A 50 -32.50 -13.11 7.60
N PHE A 51 -32.41 -14.06 6.67
CA PHE A 51 -31.32 -14.12 5.71
C PHE A 51 -31.68 -13.32 4.46
N VAL A 52 -31.08 -12.15 4.31
CA VAL A 52 -31.42 -11.19 3.26
C VAL A 52 -30.23 -10.90 2.35
N THR A 53 -30.53 -10.56 1.09
CA THR A 53 -29.55 -10.01 0.15
C THR A 53 -29.39 -8.52 0.40
N HIS A 54 -28.18 -8.08 0.72
CA HIS A 54 -27.86 -6.66 0.90
C HIS A 54 -26.90 -6.19 -0.19
N ARG A 55 -27.20 -5.07 -0.83
CA ARG A 55 -26.37 -4.48 -1.88
C ARG A 55 -25.38 -3.49 -1.25
N LEU A 56 -24.10 -3.83 -1.27
CA LEU A 56 -23.03 -2.96 -0.81
C LEU A 56 -22.38 -2.24 -2.00
N GLU A 57 -22.36 -0.90 -1.96
CA GLU A 57 -21.64 -0.08 -2.95
C GLU A 57 -20.30 0.37 -2.40
N LEU A 58 -19.21 -0.12 -3.02
CA LEU A 58 -17.85 0.25 -2.66
C LEU A 58 -17.33 1.31 -3.63
N GLY A 59 -17.20 2.54 -3.13
CA GLY A 59 -16.57 3.63 -3.85
C GLY A 59 -15.06 3.42 -4.02
N TYR A 60 -14.44 4.24 -4.87
CA TYR A 60 -13.00 4.18 -5.12
C TYR A 60 -12.21 4.23 -3.81
N ASP A 61 -12.52 5.15 -2.90
CA ASP A 61 -11.85 5.32 -1.60
C ASP A 61 -11.82 4.04 -0.75
N LYS A 62 -12.79 3.15 -0.94
CA LYS A 62 -12.86 1.88 -0.21
C LYS A 62 -12.12 0.75 -0.89
N VAL A 63 -11.77 0.84 -2.17
CA VAL A 63 -11.10 -0.25 -2.89
C VAL A 63 -9.57 -0.12 -2.77
N SER A 64 -8.87 -1.25 -2.63
CA SER A 64 -7.40 -1.26 -2.51
C SER A 64 -6.71 -0.77 -3.80
N ALA A 65 -5.47 -0.30 -3.70
CA ALA A 65 -4.68 0.05 -4.88
C ALA A 65 -4.51 -1.15 -5.83
N GLU A 66 -4.31 -2.35 -5.27
CA GLU A 66 -4.16 -3.58 -6.04
C GLU A 66 -5.43 -3.90 -6.83
N ASP A 67 -6.60 -3.84 -6.19
CA ASP A 67 -7.88 -4.14 -6.85
C ASP A 67 -8.21 -3.10 -7.94
N VAL A 68 -7.90 -1.83 -7.68
CA VAL A 68 -8.04 -0.77 -8.69
C VAL A 68 -7.14 -1.06 -9.89
N LEU A 69 -5.86 -1.32 -9.67
CA LEU A 69 -4.92 -1.60 -10.76
C LEU A 69 -5.27 -2.86 -11.52
N ARG A 70 -5.75 -3.91 -10.82
CA ARG A 70 -6.20 -5.15 -11.47
C ARG A 70 -7.38 -4.95 -12.42
N ARG A 71 -8.22 -3.94 -12.17
CA ARG A 71 -9.35 -3.58 -13.04
C ARG A 71 -8.98 -2.61 -14.17
N LEU A 72 -7.97 -1.77 -13.96
CA LEU A 72 -7.58 -0.72 -14.92
C LEU A 72 -6.46 -1.14 -15.87
N LEU A 73 -5.59 -2.06 -15.44
CA LEU A 73 -4.54 -2.62 -16.30
C LEU A 73 -5.14 -3.67 -17.25
N PRO A 74 -4.66 -3.74 -18.50
CA PRO A 74 -5.14 -4.73 -19.45
C PRO A 74 -4.70 -6.15 -19.09
N GLU A 75 -5.39 -7.14 -19.65
CA GLU A 75 -5.03 -8.55 -19.50
C GLU A 75 -3.56 -8.80 -19.91
N GLY A 76 -2.85 -9.59 -19.11
CA GLY A 76 -1.43 -9.89 -19.31
C GLY A 76 -0.45 -8.91 -18.64
N VAL A 77 -0.90 -7.76 -18.15
CA VAL A 77 -0.05 -6.84 -17.36
C VAL A 77 -0.21 -7.14 -15.87
N GLU A 78 0.82 -7.71 -15.25
CA GLU A 78 0.83 -7.95 -13.80
C GLU A 78 0.81 -6.63 -13.01
N VAL A 79 0.01 -6.60 -11.94
CA VAL A 79 0.06 -5.50 -10.95
C VAL A 79 1.45 -5.48 -10.28
N PRO A 80 2.09 -4.30 -10.12
CA PRO A 80 3.37 -4.20 -9.43
C PRO A 80 3.32 -4.77 -8.01
N ARG A 81 4.32 -5.58 -7.64
CA ARG A 81 4.34 -6.33 -6.35
C ARG A 81 4.67 -5.49 -5.11
N GLY A 82 4.76 -4.18 -5.24
CA GLY A 82 5.10 -3.25 -4.15
C GLY A 82 6.10 -2.17 -4.57
N PHE A 83 6.39 -1.26 -3.66
CA PHE A 83 7.32 -0.16 -3.84
C PHE A 83 8.08 0.13 -2.56
N GLU A 84 9.20 0.82 -2.68
CA GLU A 84 9.96 1.33 -1.54
C GLU A 84 9.50 2.74 -1.21
N THR A 85 9.34 3.03 0.08
CA THR A 85 9.02 4.38 0.55
C THR A 85 10.27 5.04 1.11
N VAL A 86 10.54 6.27 0.66
CA VAL A 86 11.65 7.11 1.11
C VAL A 86 11.06 8.48 1.48
N GLY A 87 10.75 8.68 2.76
CA GLY A 87 10.03 9.87 3.20
C GLY A 87 8.63 9.95 2.56
N HIS A 88 8.35 11.03 1.83
CA HIS A 88 7.09 11.21 1.07
C HIS A 88 7.12 10.61 -0.34
N LEU A 89 8.23 10.00 -0.74
CA LEU A 89 8.44 9.49 -2.09
C LEU A 89 8.25 7.97 -2.13
N ALA A 90 7.56 7.48 -3.16
CA ALA A 90 7.50 6.06 -3.50
C ALA A 90 8.35 5.75 -4.73
N HIS A 91 9.20 4.74 -4.63
CA HIS A 91 10.07 4.27 -5.69
C HIS A 91 9.63 2.89 -6.20
N PHE A 92 9.27 2.83 -7.48
CA PHE A 92 8.92 1.60 -8.18
C PHE A 92 10.06 1.09 -9.05
N ASN A 93 10.15 -0.24 -9.12
CA ASN A 93 10.91 -0.95 -10.14
C ASN A 93 9.92 -1.59 -11.14
N LEU A 94 9.35 -0.76 -12.02
CA LEU A 94 8.40 -1.23 -13.03
C LEU A 94 9.08 -2.11 -14.08
N ARG A 95 8.40 -3.18 -14.49
CA ARG A 95 8.84 -4.07 -15.58
C ARG A 95 8.37 -3.55 -16.93
N GLU A 96 8.99 -4.02 -18.02
CA GLU A 96 8.65 -3.59 -19.39
C GLU A 96 7.15 -3.58 -19.72
N PRO A 97 6.34 -4.62 -19.38
CA PRO A 97 4.90 -4.59 -19.66
C PRO A 97 4.12 -3.52 -18.88
N GLN A 98 4.67 -3.04 -17.76
CA GLN A 98 4.06 -2.04 -16.88
C GLN A 98 4.45 -0.61 -17.27
N LEU A 99 5.59 -0.42 -17.96
CA LEU A 99 6.10 0.90 -18.33
C LEU A 99 5.11 1.75 -19.13
N PRO A 100 4.33 1.22 -20.09
CA PRO A 100 3.30 1.99 -20.78
C PRO A 100 2.25 2.58 -19.83
N TYR A 101 1.99 1.93 -18.69
CA TYR A 101 0.99 2.30 -17.70
C TYR A 101 1.58 2.99 -16.47
N ARG A 102 2.86 3.37 -16.50
CA ARG A 102 3.57 3.93 -15.34
C ARG A 102 2.88 5.15 -14.73
N LYS A 103 2.33 6.06 -15.54
CA LYS A 103 1.59 7.23 -15.03
C LYS A 103 0.30 6.84 -14.32
N LEU A 104 -0.45 5.88 -14.88
CA LEU A 104 -1.66 5.33 -14.27
C LEU A 104 -1.34 4.65 -12.93
N ILE A 105 -0.31 3.79 -12.91
CA ILE A 105 0.16 3.12 -11.70
C ILE A 105 0.55 4.16 -10.65
N GLY A 106 1.36 5.14 -11.04
CA GLY A 106 1.78 6.23 -10.15
C GLY A 106 0.60 6.98 -9.54
N GLN A 107 -0.40 7.34 -10.36
CA GLN A 107 -1.56 8.10 -9.90
C GLN A 107 -2.40 7.30 -8.90
N VAL A 108 -2.69 6.03 -9.19
CA VAL A 108 -3.44 5.17 -8.25
C VAL A 108 -2.70 5.05 -6.92
N ILE A 109 -1.37 4.92 -6.94
CA ILE A 109 -0.59 4.80 -5.71
C ILE A 109 -0.60 6.10 -4.92
N LEU A 110 -0.51 7.25 -5.59
CA LEU A 110 -0.63 8.56 -4.95
C LEU A 110 -2.00 8.75 -4.30
N ASP A 111 -3.09 8.41 -5.01
CA ASP A 111 -4.45 8.55 -4.50
C ASP A 111 -4.71 7.67 -3.27
N LYS A 112 -4.13 6.47 -3.25
CA LYS A 112 -4.37 5.44 -2.22
C LYS A 112 -3.48 5.61 -0.99
N ASN A 113 -2.46 6.46 -1.06
CA ASN A 113 -1.49 6.67 0.01
C ASN A 113 -1.31 8.17 0.28
N PRO A 114 -2.16 8.78 1.12
CA PRO A 114 -2.14 10.23 1.37
C PRO A 114 -0.82 10.78 1.93
N SER A 115 0.04 9.92 2.49
CA SER A 115 1.37 10.30 2.98
C SER A 115 2.38 10.52 1.84
N LEU A 116 2.13 9.95 0.66
CA LEU A 116 2.99 10.11 -0.51
C LEU A 116 2.66 11.40 -1.26
N LYS A 117 3.69 12.06 -1.78
CA LYS A 117 3.55 13.27 -2.61
C LYS A 117 4.17 13.12 -4.00
N THR A 118 5.04 12.13 -4.16
CA THR A 118 5.81 11.90 -5.38
C THR A 118 5.97 10.40 -5.57
N VAL A 119 5.74 9.93 -6.79
CA VAL A 119 6.00 8.55 -7.19
C VAL A 119 6.99 8.57 -8.34
N VAL A 120 8.05 7.78 -8.23
CA VAL A 120 9.10 7.66 -9.24
C VAL A 120 9.28 6.22 -9.68
N THR A 121 9.78 6.02 -10.89
CA THR A 121 10.30 4.74 -11.36
C THR A 121 11.71 4.90 -11.87
N LYS A 122 12.51 3.84 -11.76
CA LYS A 122 13.80 3.75 -12.44
C LYS A 122 13.61 3.78 -13.96
N VAL A 123 14.50 4.50 -14.65
CA VAL A 123 14.65 4.55 -16.10
C VAL A 123 16.03 3.99 -16.46
N GLY A 124 16.09 3.08 -17.43
CA GLY A 124 17.36 2.63 -18.02
C GLY A 124 18.26 1.75 -17.12
N ALA A 125 19.40 1.35 -17.71
CA ALA A 125 20.47 0.63 -17.02
C ALA A 125 21.36 1.61 -16.22
N LEU A 126 22.01 1.13 -15.16
CA LEU A 126 22.95 1.91 -14.34
C LEU A 126 24.18 2.31 -15.17
N THR A 127 24.23 3.54 -15.70
CA THR A 127 25.34 4.03 -16.54
C THR A 127 26.15 5.18 -15.93
N ASN A 128 26.04 5.46 -14.63
CA ASN A 128 26.78 6.58 -13.99
C ASN A 128 27.77 6.11 -12.90
N GLU A 129 28.93 6.77 -12.83
CA GLU A 129 30.02 6.57 -11.84
C GLU A 129 29.54 6.71 -10.40
N PHE A 130 28.49 7.51 -10.17
CA PHE A 130 27.88 7.75 -8.86
C PHE A 130 26.83 6.70 -8.45
N ARG A 131 26.59 5.66 -9.26
CA ARG A 131 25.51 4.66 -9.06
C ARG A 131 24.11 5.26 -8.84
N THR A 132 23.89 6.50 -9.26
CA THR A 132 22.58 7.15 -9.24
C THR A 132 21.70 6.55 -10.34
N PHE A 133 20.48 6.18 -10.01
CA PHE A 133 19.51 5.70 -10.99
C PHE A 133 18.90 6.91 -11.70
N ASP A 134 18.92 6.91 -13.05
CA ASP A 134 18.01 7.78 -13.78
C ASP A 134 16.59 7.41 -13.38
N MET A 135 15.82 8.41 -12.95
CA MET A 135 14.49 8.22 -12.42
C MET A 135 13.52 9.20 -13.05
N GLU A 136 12.34 8.69 -13.38
CA GLU A 136 11.24 9.46 -13.91
C GLU A 136 10.19 9.63 -12.81
N VAL A 137 9.71 10.85 -12.61
CA VAL A 137 8.51 11.10 -11.80
C VAL A 137 7.28 10.66 -12.58
N ILE A 138 6.60 9.64 -12.08
CA ILE A 138 5.43 9.05 -12.72
C ILE A 138 4.10 9.56 -12.17
N ALA A 139 4.09 10.15 -10.97
CA ALA A 139 2.94 10.87 -10.43
C ALA A 139 3.34 11.84 -9.31
N GLY A 140 2.49 12.83 -9.05
CA GLY A 140 2.70 13.82 -8.00
C GLY A 140 3.65 14.95 -8.40
N ARG A 141 4.29 15.55 -7.40
CA ARG A 141 5.20 16.71 -7.60
C ARG A 141 6.59 16.22 -8.01
N ASP A 142 7.29 16.98 -8.85
CA ASP A 142 8.72 16.74 -9.12
C ASP A 142 9.56 17.26 -7.92
N ASP A 143 9.42 16.55 -6.81
CA ASP A 143 10.09 16.83 -5.54
C ASP A 143 10.78 15.55 -5.06
N THR A 144 12.10 15.53 -5.23
CA THR A 144 12.98 14.40 -4.86
C THR A 144 13.80 14.70 -3.61
N ASP A 145 13.58 15.85 -2.96
CA ASP A 145 14.22 16.21 -1.70
C ASP A 145 13.46 15.58 -0.53
N VAL A 146 13.94 14.42 -0.08
CA VAL A 146 13.27 13.60 0.92
C VAL A 146 13.81 13.85 2.31
N THR A 147 12.98 13.62 3.32
CA THR A 147 13.42 13.50 4.71
C THR A 147 13.00 12.14 5.23
N VAL A 148 13.96 11.34 5.68
CA VAL A 148 13.74 10.01 6.25
C VAL A 148 14.04 10.06 7.75
N SER A 149 13.19 9.40 8.53
CA SER A 149 13.42 9.19 9.95
C SER A 149 13.90 7.76 10.17
N GLU A 150 15.14 7.60 10.62
CA GLU A 150 15.71 6.30 10.95
C GLU A 150 16.26 6.34 12.38
N ARG A 151 15.71 5.49 13.26
CA ARG A 151 16.15 5.35 14.67
C ARG A 151 16.25 6.69 15.44
N GLY A 152 15.40 7.67 15.10
CA GLY A 152 15.37 9.00 15.72
C GLY A 152 16.23 10.07 15.03
N LEU A 153 17.09 9.67 14.09
CA LEU A 153 17.82 10.60 13.23
C LEU A 153 16.94 11.01 12.05
N LYS A 154 17.02 12.29 11.68
CA LYS A 154 16.37 12.84 10.48
C LYS A 154 17.43 13.10 9.43
N LEU A 155 17.38 12.33 8.35
CA LEU A 155 18.30 12.45 7.22
C LEU A 155 17.58 13.15 6.08
N ARG A 156 18.17 14.23 5.56
CA ARG A 156 17.59 15.01 4.46
C ARG A 156 18.57 15.02 3.29
N PHE A 157 18.07 14.63 2.13
CA PHE A 157 18.90 14.48 0.93
C PHE A 157 18.04 14.48 -0.34
N ASN A 158 18.68 14.70 -1.47
CA ASN A 158 18.05 14.57 -2.77
C ASN A 158 18.16 13.12 -3.28
N PHE A 159 17.03 12.40 -3.34
CA PHE A 159 17.00 10.98 -3.72
C PHE A 159 17.48 10.71 -5.16
N ARG A 160 17.46 11.72 -6.04
CA ARG A 160 17.97 11.59 -7.42
C ARG A 160 19.50 11.64 -7.47
N GLN A 161 20.15 12.25 -6.47
CA GLN A 161 21.59 12.54 -6.49
C GLN A 161 22.42 11.57 -5.63
N VAL A 162 21.79 10.80 -4.75
CA VAL A 162 22.49 9.93 -3.79
C VAL A 162 21.92 8.53 -3.79
N TYR A 163 22.75 7.55 -3.44
CA TYR A 163 22.29 6.19 -3.18
C TYR A 163 21.68 6.09 -1.77
N TRP A 164 20.45 5.58 -1.67
CA TRP A 164 19.80 5.30 -0.40
C TRP A 164 19.06 3.96 -0.45
N ASN A 165 19.18 3.18 0.63
CA ASN A 165 18.45 1.91 0.80
C ASN A 165 17.99 1.76 2.26
N SER A 166 16.68 1.81 2.46
CA SER A 166 16.06 1.68 3.79
C SER A 166 16.22 0.27 4.38
N ARG A 167 16.45 -0.76 3.56
CA ARG A 167 16.67 -2.13 4.05
C ARG A 167 18.01 -2.31 4.80
N LEU A 168 18.94 -1.36 4.64
CA LEU A 168 20.23 -1.37 5.34
C LEU A 168 20.16 -0.76 6.75
N SER A 169 18.98 -0.34 7.23
CA SER A 169 18.80 0.20 8.58
C SER A 169 19.37 -0.72 9.67
N GLU A 170 19.04 -2.01 9.64
CA GLU A 170 19.51 -2.95 10.65
C GLU A 170 21.03 -3.17 10.59
N GLU A 171 21.60 -3.11 9.39
CA GLU A 171 23.05 -3.24 9.22
C GLU A 171 23.80 -2.02 9.77
N ARG A 172 23.28 -0.80 9.55
CA ARG A 172 23.83 0.41 10.16
C ARG A 172 23.77 0.34 11.69
N VAL A 173 22.68 -0.17 12.25
CA VAL A 173 22.55 -0.38 13.70
C VAL A 173 23.55 -1.41 14.21
N ARG A 174 23.72 -2.52 13.49
CA ARG A 174 24.71 -3.56 13.84
C ARG A 174 26.12 -2.97 13.90
N LEU A 175 26.50 -2.15 12.92
CA LEU A 175 27.80 -1.49 12.88
C LEU A 175 27.98 -0.49 14.02
N LEU A 176 26.96 0.33 14.31
CA LEU A 176 27.00 1.26 15.45
C LEU A 176 27.17 0.54 16.79
N GLY A 177 26.62 -0.67 16.94
CA GLY A 177 26.81 -1.50 18.13
C GLY A 177 28.23 -2.09 18.28
N MET A 178 29.08 -1.94 17.26
CA MET A 178 30.48 -2.39 17.28
C MET A 178 31.47 -1.25 17.55
N VAL A 179 31.00 0.00 17.59
CA VAL A 179 31.84 1.20 17.81
C VAL A 179 31.82 1.57 19.29
N GLU A 180 33.00 1.75 19.87
CA GLU A 180 33.17 2.16 21.26
C GLU A 180 33.60 3.63 21.40
N PRO A 181 33.34 4.27 22.56
CA PRO A 181 33.84 5.61 22.82
C PRO A 181 35.37 5.69 22.70
N GLY A 182 35.86 6.51 21.77
CA GLY A 182 37.30 6.68 21.49
C GLY A 182 37.76 6.09 20.17
N ASP A 183 36.93 5.30 19.49
CA ASP A 183 37.23 4.77 18.17
C ASP A 183 37.30 5.88 17.11
N VAL A 184 38.21 5.69 16.14
CA VAL A 184 38.26 6.51 14.92
C VAL A 184 37.64 5.73 13.78
N VAL A 185 36.48 6.17 13.32
CA VAL A 185 35.74 5.55 12.22
C VAL A 185 36.02 6.30 10.91
N CYS A 186 36.38 5.55 9.86
CA CYS A 186 36.52 6.07 8.50
C CYS A 186 35.49 5.40 7.60
N ASP A 187 34.54 6.17 7.09
CA ASP A 187 33.58 5.71 6.09
C ASP A 187 34.02 6.18 4.70
N LEU A 188 34.50 5.23 3.89
CA LEU A 188 35.00 5.49 2.54
C LEU A 188 33.88 5.89 1.57
N PHE A 189 32.63 5.54 1.88
CA PHE A 189 31.47 5.73 0.98
C PHE A 189 30.23 6.18 1.77
N ALA A 190 30.39 7.20 2.61
CA ALA A 190 29.38 7.63 3.59
C ALA A 190 28.01 7.99 3.01
N GLY A 191 27.95 8.44 1.75
CA GLY A 191 26.69 8.78 1.11
C GLY A 191 26.02 9.99 1.76
N VAL A 192 24.93 9.76 2.52
CA VAL A 192 24.03 10.77 3.11
C VAL A 192 24.33 11.00 4.58
#